data_AF-H2Z486-F1
#
_entry.id   AF-H2Z486-F1
#
_cell.length_a   1.000
_cell.length_b   1.000
_cell.length_c   1.000
_cell.angle_alpha   90.00
_cell.angle_beta   90.00
_cell.angle_gamma   90.00
#
_symmetry.space_group_name_H-M   'P 1'
#
loop_
_entity.id
_entity.type
_entity.pdbx_description
1 polymer ?
#
loop_
_entity_poly.entity_id
_entity_poly.type
_entity_poly.pdbx_seq_one_letter_code
_entity_poly.pdbx_strand_id
1 'polypeptide(L)'
;RLAIELGMNEEAEVLLKNCQRFDLLNIFYQSTDQWGKHQLSIAITRNSFHTPYAVTYVEVVSDPFPTRDFTKEIKLHFFLKIPQTYAKCLRYSTNVPKPPRKLRKWWAQYMESTGEMDVALKFYQQAADPLSLVRVYCYCGNLDKAAEVANETGDRAACYHLARQFENNDEIKQAIHFFTRAMAFGNAIRICKEHGFEDQLMNLALLSTPNDMIEAARHYEDRPDTLDKAINFKLTEDLVEKLTIPKDFMDQHQRERLLSKLAGCCMNQGEYHLACKKYTQAGDKEKAMRALLKSGDTEKIIFFAGVSRMRNLYVMAANYLQSLDWRKDPEIMKNIISFYTKGRALDSLAGFYDACAQVEIDEYQNYEKAMGALTEAFKCLTKAKMANKQQQESKITELKSRIALVKKFIQTRRLFDSDPQEGIKQCHALLGEQDLESSVRFGDVYGLLIEYCASQGNHE
;
A
#
# COMPACT_ATOMS: atom_id res chain seq x y z
N ARG A 1 32.48 74.70 9.25
CA ARG A 1 31.52 75.23 8.26
C ARG A 1 31.88 76.65 7.85
N LEU A 2 31.99 77.62 8.78
CA LEU A 2 32.38 79.00 8.45
C LEU A 2 33.69 79.14 7.64
N ALA A 3 34.75 78.40 8.00
CA ALA A 3 36.04 78.44 7.28
C ALA A 3 35.99 77.85 5.85
N ILE A 4 35.08 76.89 5.60
CA ILE A 4 34.90 76.25 4.28
C ILE A 4 34.11 77.19 3.35
N GLU A 5 33.15 77.92 3.90
CA GLU A 5 32.34 78.91 3.16
C GLU A 5 33.14 80.17 2.78
N LEU A 6 34.24 80.46 3.50
CA LEU A 6 35.14 81.59 3.24
C LEU A 6 36.36 81.23 2.35
N GLY A 7 36.44 80.01 1.81
CA GLY A 7 37.53 79.56 0.92
C GLY A 7 38.85 79.23 1.64
N MET A 8 38.86 79.21 2.97
CA MET A 8 40.02 78.99 3.85
C MET A 8 40.23 77.49 4.12
N ASN A 9 40.51 76.74 3.04
CA ASN A 9 40.55 75.27 3.06
C ASN A 9 41.76 74.70 3.82
N GLU A 10 42.90 75.39 3.80
CA GLU A 10 44.13 74.92 4.45
C GLU A 10 44.04 75.08 5.98
N GLU A 11 43.52 76.21 6.49
CA GLU A 11 43.32 76.37 7.93
C GLU A 11 42.23 75.43 8.47
N ALA A 12 41.19 75.15 7.67
CA ALA A 12 40.16 74.18 8.02
C ALA A 12 40.74 72.76 8.16
N GLU A 13 41.65 72.35 7.26
CA GLU A 13 42.33 71.05 7.31
C GLU A 13 43.21 70.92 8.57
N VAL A 14 43.99 71.94 8.89
CA VAL A 14 44.88 71.96 10.07
C VAL A 14 44.07 71.93 11.37
N LEU A 15 42.98 72.69 11.45
CA LEU A 15 42.13 72.74 12.64
C LEU A 15 41.42 71.39 12.87
N LEU A 16 40.92 70.75 11.82
CA LEU A 16 40.31 69.42 11.90
C LEU A 16 41.31 68.32 12.30
N LYS A 17 42.56 68.41 11.82
CA LYS A 17 43.66 67.51 12.23
C LYS A 17 44.05 67.72 13.70
N ASN A 18 44.19 68.97 14.16
CA ASN A 18 44.56 69.29 15.54
C ASN A 18 43.46 68.89 16.54
N CYS A 19 42.19 68.99 16.16
CA CYS A 19 41.06 68.56 16.97
C CYS A 19 40.80 67.05 16.95
N GLN A 20 41.60 66.27 16.20
CA GLN A 20 41.48 64.80 16.07
C GLN A 20 40.08 64.32 15.62
N ARG A 21 39.31 65.18 14.96
CA ARG A 21 37.96 64.86 14.42
C ARG A 21 38.07 64.39 12.97
N PHE A 22 38.61 63.19 12.82
CA PHE A 22 38.86 62.55 11.51
C PHE A 22 37.57 62.18 10.76
N ASP A 23 36.46 62.06 11.47
CA ASP A 23 35.10 61.91 10.93
C ASP A 23 34.67 63.14 10.11
N LEU A 24 34.94 64.34 10.62
CA LEU A 24 34.63 65.60 9.93
C LEU A 24 35.69 65.94 8.88
N LEU A 25 36.94 65.54 9.09
CA LEU A 25 38.02 65.65 8.10
C LEU A 25 37.73 64.81 6.84
N ASN A 26 37.12 63.63 7.03
CA ASN A 26 36.69 62.77 5.95
C ASN A 26 35.63 63.45 5.07
N ILE A 27 34.58 64.00 5.69
CA ILE A 27 33.51 64.74 4.99
C ILE A 27 34.08 65.99 4.28
N PHE A 28 35.05 66.66 4.90
CA PHE A 28 35.74 67.82 4.31
C PHE A 28 36.45 67.46 3.01
N TYR A 29 37.22 66.36 2.97
CA TYR A 29 37.91 65.93 1.74
C TYR A 29 36.96 65.45 0.64
N GLN A 30 35.81 64.88 1.00
CA GLN A 30 34.75 64.54 0.03
C GLN A 30 34.13 65.80 -0.57
N SER A 31 33.87 66.82 0.25
CA SER A 31 33.26 68.07 -0.21
C SER A 31 34.20 68.95 -1.06
N THR A 32 35.52 68.75 -0.95
CA THR A 32 36.56 69.49 -1.67
C THR A 32 37.20 68.69 -2.81
N ASP A 33 36.63 67.52 -3.14
CA ASP A 33 37.06 66.62 -4.22
C ASP A 33 38.51 66.09 -4.10
N GLN A 34 39.06 66.11 -2.88
CA GLN A 34 40.43 65.68 -2.57
C GLN A 34 40.48 64.18 -2.18
N TRP A 35 40.14 63.30 -3.12
CA TRP A 35 39.99 61.85 -2.91
C TRP A 35 41.27 61.14 -2.42
N GLY A 36 42.46 61.64 -2.77
CA GLY A 36 43.74 61.10 -2.29
C GLY A 36 43.95 61.29 -0.78
N LYS A 37 43.60 62.45 -0.23
CA LYS A 37 43.69 62.73 1.22
C LYS A 37 42.54 62.10 2.01
N HIS A 38 41.37 62.00 1.39
CA HIS A 38 40.23 61.23 1.91
C HIS A 38 40.64 59.78 2.25
N GLN A 39 41.36 59.11 1.35
CA GLN A 39 41.83 57.72 1.52
C GLN A 39 42.71 57.54 2.78
N LEU A 40 43.63 58.48 3.03
CA LEU A 40 44.52 58.49 4.21
C LEU A 40 43.76 58.76 5.51
N SER A 41 42.77 59.66 5.50
CA SER A 41 41.97 59.97 6.69
C SER A 41 41.14 58.78 7.18
N ILE A 42 40.65 57.94 6.26
CA ILE A 42 39.92 56.70 6.59
C ILE A 42 40.85 55.65 7.21
N ALA A 43 42.09 55.54 6.72
CA ALA A 43 43.09 54.61 7.25
C ALA A 43 43.48 54.92 8.71
N ILE A 44 43.60 56.20 9.07
CA ILE A 44 43.90 56.64 10.44
C ILE A 44 42.71 56.37 11.37
N THR A 45 41.48 56.62 10.89
CA THR A 45 40.24 56.35 11.65
C THR A 45 40.05 54.84 11.90
N ARG A 46 40.51 53.98 10.97
CA ARG A 46 40.48 52.51 11.07
C ARG A 46 41.42 51.92 12.14
N ASN A 47 42.50 52.61 12.52
CA ASN A 47 43.42 52.10 13.55
C ASN A 47 42.87 52.24 14.98
N SER A 48 41.84 53.07 15.19
CA SER A 48 41.29 53.36 16.54
C SER A 48 39.96 52.67 16.84
N PHE A 49 39.23 52.16 15.84
CA PHE A 49 37.95 51.47 16.08
C PHE A 49 37.86 50.17 15.28
N HIS A 50 37.85 49.05 16.01
CA HIS A 50 37.67 47.72 15.45
C HIS A 50 36.17 47.41 15.34
N THR A 51 35.55 47.67 14.19
CA THR A 51 34.17 47.23 13.89
C THR A 51 34.01 46.66 12.47
N PRO A 52 33.09 45.67 12.27
CA PRO A 52 33.14 44.74 11.13
C PRO A 52 32.30 45.15 9.91
N TYR A 53 31.93 46.44 9.78
CA TYR A 53 30.99 46.90 8.76
C TYR A 53 31.51 48.13 8.02
N ALA A 54 32.52 47.97 7.16
CA ALA A 54 32.82 48.93 6.09
C ALA A 54 33.84 48.34 5.10
N VAL A 55 33.35 47.72 4.03
CA VAL A 55 34.15 47.32 2.88
C VAL A 55 34.06 48.39 1.79
N THR A 56 35.18 48.75 1.17
CA THR A 56 35.39 48.82 -0.29
C THR A 56 36.69 49.57 -0.66
N TYR A 57 37.25 49.15 -1.81
CA TYR A 57 38.30 49.78 -2.64
C TYR A 57 39.75 49.88 -2.13
N VAL A 58 40.57 48.89 -2.55
CA VAL A 58 42.00 49.10 -2.90
C VAL A 58 42.33 48.19 -4.09
N GLU A 59 42.71 48.77 -5.23
CA GLU A 59 43.47 48.06 -6.26
C GLU A 59 44.94 48.54 -6.20
N VAL A 60 45.81 47.55 -5.98
CA VAL A 60 47.22 47.39 -6.35
C VAL A 60 47.94 48.56 -7.03
N VAL A 61 48.94 49.12 -6.33
CA VAL A 61 50.19 49.60 -6.95
C VAL A 61 51.35 48.91 -6.22
N SER A 62 52.04 48.04 -6.96
CA SER A 62 53.47 47.67 -6.82
C SER A 62 53.99 47.24 -5.44
N ASP A 63 54.07 45.93 -5.17
CA ASP A 63 55.32 45.23 -4.80
C ASP A 63 55.10 43.75 -4.36
N PRO A 64 56.17 42.92 -4.33
CA PRO A 64 56.07 41.47 -4.14
C PRO A 64 56.23 41.02 -2.67
N PHE A 65 55.40 40.02 -2.27
CA PHE A 65 55.42 39.19 -1.04
C PHE A 65 54.96 39.85 0.29
N PRO A 66 54.48 39.12 1.33
CA PRO A 66 54.56 37.68 1.61
C PRO A 66 53.21 36.99 1.95
N THR A 67 53.27 35.67 2.10
CA THR A 67 52.22 34.72 2.52
C THR A 67 51.34 35.22 3.68
N ARG A 68 50.13 35.71 3.37
CA ARG A 68 49.05 35.94 4.33
C ARG A 68 47.77 35.28 3.84
N ASP A 69 47.03 34.66 4.76
CA ASP A 69 45.83 33.87 4.49
C ASP A 69 44.76 34.62 3.67
N PHE A 70 44.69 34.30 2.37
CA PHE A 70 43.74 34.83 1.40
C PHE A 70 42.26 34.47 1.69
N THR A 71 41.98 33.64 2.69
CA THR A 71 40.64 33.05 2.92
C THR A 71 39.58 34.04 3.38
N LYS A 72 39.95 35.18 3.99
CA LYS A 72 38.99 36.18 4.49
C LYS A 72 38.66 37.31 3.50
N GLU A 73 39.54 37.63 2.56
CA GLU A 73 39.32 38.70 1.55
C GLU A 73 38.49 38.26 0.34
N ILE A 74 38.32 36.96 0.12
CA ILE A 74 37.62 36.39 -1.06
C ILE A 74 36.11 36.73 -1.07
N LYS A 75 35.53 37.26 0.01
CA LYS A 75 34.08 37.51 0.08
C LYS A 75 33.57 38.67 -0.76
N LEU A 76 34.39 39.64 -1.19
CA LEU A 76 33.84 40.87 -1.81
C LEU A 76 34.35 41.27 -3.21
N HIS A 77 35.23 40.51 -3.85
CA HIS A 77 35.72 40.84 -5.21
C HIS A 77 34.82 40.36 -6.36
N PHE A 78 33.62 39.84 -6.06
CA PHE A 78 32.90 38.93 -6.94
C PHE A 78 32.04 39.52 -8.04
N PHE A 79 31.85 40.84 -8.16
CA PHE A 79 30.74 41.34 -8.98
C PHE A 79 31.10 42.02 -10.32
N LEU A 80 32.34 42.44 -10.60
CA LEU A 80 32.59 43.26 -11.82
C LEU A 80 33.90 43.00 -12.61
N LYS A 81 34.85 42.16 -12.17
CA LYS A 81 36.14 41.90 -12.88
C LYS A 81 36.50 40.41 -13.01
N ILE A 82 35.50 39.57 -13.23
CA ILE A 82 35.62 38.10 -13.11
C ILE A 82 36.45 37.43 -14.24
N PRO A 83 36.47 37.90 -15.50
CA PRO A 83 37.28 37.29 -16.57
C PRO A 83 38.80 37.28 -16.30
N GLN A 84 39.37 38.42 -15.94
CA GLN A 84 40.83 38.60 -15.86
C GLN A 84 41.45 38.09 -14.56
N THR A 85 40.71 38.16 -13.45
CA THR A 85 41.17 37.71 -12.13
C THR A 85 41.19 36.18 -12.04
N TYR A 86 40.18 35.49 -12.58
CA TYR A 86 40.14 34.02 -12.60
C TYR A 86 41.19 33.42 -13.54
N ALA A 87 41.41 34.02 -14.72
CA ALA A 87 42.48 33.63 -15.64
C ALA A 87 43.89 33.79 -15.03
N LYS A 88 44.11 34.82 -14.20
CA LYS A 88 45.36 34.99 -13.43
C LYS A 88 45.50 33.98 -12.28
N CYS A 89 44.42 33.67 -11.56
CA CYS A 89 44.43 32.67 -10.49
C CYS A 89 44.70 31.24 -11.00
N LEU A 90 44.28 30.90 -12.21
CA LEU A 90 44.59 29.62 -12.87
C LEU A 90 46.03 29.55 -13.40
N ARG A 91 46.60 30.67 -13.86
CA ARG A 91 47.96 30.73 -14.44
C ARG A 91 49.09 30.66 -13.41
N TYR A 92 48.86 31.05 -12.15
CA TYR A 92 49.93 31.30 -11.19
C TYR A 92 49.89 30.48 -9.91
N SER A 93 49.26 29.30 -9.87
CA SER A 93 49.35 28.54 -8.62
C SER A 93 49.27 27.02 -8.70
N THR A 94 50.40 26.42 -8.35
CA THR A 94 50.54 25.03 -7.89
C THR A 94 50.16 24.86 -6.40
N ASN A 95 49.88 25.95 -5.65
CA ASN A 95 49.69 25.95 -4.19
C ASN A 95 48.46 26.71 -3.65
N VAL A 96 47.52 27.16 -4.50
CA VAL A 96 46.31 27.88 -4.06
C VAL A 96 45.18 26.88 -3.79
N PRO A 97 44.44 27.04 -2.67
CA PRO A 97 43.29 26.20 -2.38
C PRO A 97 42.30 26.25 -3.55
N LYS A 98 41.87 25.06 -3.97
CA LYS A 98 40.85 24.79 -4.99
C LYS A 98 39.74 25.86 -4.95
N PRO A 99 39.47 26.60 -6.06
CA PRO A 99 38.50 27.71 -6.04
C PRO A 99 37.10 27.22 -5.63
N PRO A 100 36.30 28.06 -4.95
CA PRO A 100 35.00 27.66 -4.42
C PRO A 100 34.06 27.21 -5.54
N ARG A 101 33.18 26.24 -5.25
CA ARG A 101 32.24 25.64 -6.22
C ARG A 101 31.41 26.68 -6.98
N LYS A 102 30.94 27.73 -6.29
CA LYS A 102 30.16 28.83 -6.89
C LYS A 102 30.94 29.58 -7.99
N LEU A 103 32.24 29.82 -7.77
CA LEU A 103 33.09 30.51 -8.74
C LEU A 103 33.38 29.64 -9.96
N ARG A 104 33.62 28.33 -9.75
CA ARG A 104 33.78 27.37 -10.86
C ARG A 104 32.54 27.28 -11.73
N LYS A 105 31.35 27.25 -11.09
CA LYS A 105 30.07 27.26 -11.80
C LYS A 105 29.89 28.54 -12.63
N TRP A 106 30.16 29.70 -12.04
CA TRP A 106 30.11 30.98 -12.76
C TRP A 106 31.08 30.98 -13.96
N TRP A 107 32.31 30.49 -13.78
CA TRP A 107 33.30 30.43 -14.85
C TRP A 107 32.86 29.49 -15.98
N ALA A 108 32.30 28.33 -15.64
CA ALA A 108 31.76 27.41 -16.61
C ALA A 108 30.60 28.04 -17.40
N GLN A 109 29.72 28.81 -16.76
CA GLN A 109 28.65 29.57 -17.44
C GLN A 109 29.20 30.65 -18.38
N TYR A 110 30.26 31.34 -17.98
CA TYR A 110 30.94 32.30 -18.85
C TYR A 110 31.55 31.60 -20.08
N MET A 111 32.23 30.47 -19.87
CA MET A 111 32.83 29.67 -20.96
C MET A 111 31.77 29.14 -21.94
N GLU A 112 30.63 28.69 -21.42
CA GLU A 112 29.47 28.30 -22.21
C GLU A 112 28.95 29.48 -23.07
N SER A 113 28.88 30.70 -22.50
CA SER A 113 28.46 31.90 -23.24
C SER A 113 29.45 32.32 -24.34
N THR A 114 30.73 32.01 -24.16
CA THR A 114 31.77 32.25 -25.17
C THR A 114 31.86 31.14 -26.22
N GLY A 115 31.11 30.04 -26.05
CA GLY A 115 31.11 28.89 -26.96
C GLY A 115 32.19 27.83 -26.70
N GLU A 116 33.03 28.01 -25.67
CA GLU A 116 34.06 27.04 -25.28
C GLU A 116 33.48 25.90 -24.42
N MET A 117 32.69 25.03 -25.05
CA MET A 117 31.92 23.98 -24.38
C MET A 117 32.80 22.94 -23.66
N ASP A 118 33.93 22.53 -24.25
CA ASP A 118 34.85 21.55 -23.63
C ASP A 118 35.49 22.08 -22.34
N VAL A 119 35.79 23.38 -22.30
CA VAL A 119 36.33 24.03 -21.11
C VAL A 119 35.23 24.18 -20.07
N ALA A 120 34.02 24.59 -20.49
CA ALA A 120 32.86 24.67 -19.61
C ALA A 120 32.57 23.32 -18.91
N LEU A 121 32.59 22.21 -19.65
CA LEU A 121 32.38 20.86 -19.11
C LEU A 121 33.39 20.50 -18.00
N LYS A 122 34.68 20.78 -18.21
CA LYS A 122 35.72 20.54 -17.18
C LYS A 122 35.44 21.31 -15.89
N PHE A 123 35.02 22.56 -16.01
CA PHE A 123 34.74 23.40 -14.84
C PHE A 123 33.40 23.04 -14.16
N TYR A 124 32.38 22.63 -14.91
CA TYR A 124 31.14 22.09 -14.35
C TYR A 124 31.38 20.77 -13.60
N GLN A 125 32.27 19.91 -14.10
CA GLN A 125 32.68 18.68 -13.39
C GLN A 125 33.39 19.00 -12.08
N GLN A 126 34.32 19.96 -12.10
CA GLN A 126 34.99 20.42 -10.87
C GLN A 126 34.05 21.18 -9.91
N ALA A 127 32.98 21.79 -10.41
CA ALA A 127 31.94 22.40 -9.60
C ALA A 127 30.97 21.36 -9.01
N ALA A 128 31.01 20.11 -9.51
CA ALA A 128 30.05 19.05 -9.23
C ALA A 128 28.60 19.55 -9.41
N ASP A 129 28.32 20.07 -10.62
CA ASP A 129 27.02 20.59 -11.05
C ASP A 129 26.45 19.73 -12.19
N PRO A 130 25.81 18.59 -11.87
CA PRO A 130 25.41 17.57 -12.85
C PRO A 130 24.37 18.06 -13.86
N LEU A 131 23.43 18.91 -13.44
CA LEU A 131 22.42 19.50 -14.33
C LEU A 131 23.06 20.27 -15.48
N SER A 132 24.04 21.12 -15.17
CA SER A 132 24.73 21.93 -16.18
C SER A 132 25.58 21.07 -17.11
N LEU A 133 26.25 20.03 -16.57
CA LEU A 133 26.97 19.05 -17.39
C LEU A 133 26.04 18.36 -18.39
N VAL A 134 24.94 17.79 -17.92
CA VAL A 134 23.97 17.08 -18.76
C VAL A 134 23.38 18.03 -19.81
N ARG A 135 23.04 19.27 -19.44
CA ARG A 135 22.53 20.27 -20.39
C ARG A 135 23.53 20.58 -21.51
N VAL A 136 24.80 20.80 -21.18
CA VAL A 136 25.85 21.09 -22.18
C VAL A 136 26.14 19.86 -23.04
N TYR A 137 26.20 18.66 -22.46
CA TYR A 137 26.36 17.42 -23.24
C TYR A 137 25.20 17.19 -24.22
N CYS A 138 23.95 17.41 -23.77
CA CYS A 138 22.77 17.35 -24.64
C CYS A 138 22.86 18.39 -25.78
N TYR A 139 23.27 19.62 -25.49
CA TYR A 139 23.45 20.67 -26.50
C TYR A 139 24.51 20.29 -27.55
N CYS A 140 25.57 19.61 -27.13
CA CYS A 140 26.61 19.10 -28.03
C CYS A 140 26.20 17.82 -28.79
N GLY A 141 24.96 17.32 -28.61
CA GLY A 141 24.48 16.08 -29.22
C GLY A 141 25.07 14.80 -28.62
N ASN A 142 25.81 14.89 -27.50
CA ASN A 142 26.44 13.74 -26.87
C ASN A 142 25.55 13.17 -25.75
N LEU A 143 24.50 12.46 -26.16
CA LEU A 143 23.51 11.89 -25.25
C LEU A 143 24.07 10.75 -24.40
N ASP A 144 25.01 9.96 -24.93
CA ASP A 144 25.63 8.86 -24.20
C ASP A 144 26.39 9.34 -22.96
N LYS A 145 27.25 10.36 -23.12
CA LYS A 145 27.95 10.97 -21.98
C LYS A 145 27.00 11.68 -21.02
N ALA A 146 25.92 12.28 -21.53
CA ALA A 146 24.89 12.86 -20.68
C ALA A 146 24.21 11.79 -19.81
N ALA A 147 23.90 10.63 -20.40
CA ALA A 147 23.33 9.47 -19.73
C ALA A 147 24.27 8.88 -18.67
N GLU A 148 25.57 8.76 -18.97
CA GLU A 148 26.60 8.34 -17.99
C GLU A 148 26.58 9.25 -16.77
N VAL A 149 26.67 10.58 -16.97
CA VAL A 149 26.67 11.55 -15.88
C VAL A 149 25.37 11.50 -15.06
N ALA A 150 24.21 11.39 -15.72
CA ALA A 150 22.92 11.28 -15.04
C ALA A 150 22.79 9.98 -14.24
N ASN A 151 23.32 8.87 -14.77
CA ASN A 151 23.32 7.58 -14.09
C ASN A 151 24.28 7.56 -12.90
N GLU A 152 25.48 8.10 -13.02
CA GLU A 152 26.44 8.18 -11.91
C GLU A 152 25.95 9.09 -10.78
N THR A 153 25.39 10.25 -11.12
CA THR A 153 25.05 11.28 -10.13
C THR A 153 23.66 11.11 -9.52
N GLY A 154 22.72 10.54 -10.28
CA GLY A 154 21.32 10.39 -9.84
C GLY A 154 20.61 11.71 -9.55
N ASP A 155 21.14 12.84 -10.04
CA ASP A 155 20.53 14.15 -9.80
C ASP A 155 19.18 14.25 -10.51
N ARG A 156 18.14 14.63 -9.74
CA ARG A 156 16.76 14.65 -10.24
C ARG A 156 16.57 15.63 -11.40
N ALA A 157 17.16 16.82 -11.32
CA ALA A 157 17.02 17.83 -12.34
C ALA A 157 17.78 17.45 -13.62
N ALA A 158 18.98 16.88 -13.48
CA ALA A 158 19.77 16.36 -14.58
C ALA A 158 19.05 15.21 -15.31
N CYS A 159 18.54 14.23 -14.56
CA CYS A 159 17.74 13.13 -15.12
C CYS A 159 16.49 13.64 -15.83
N TYR A 160 15.77 14.61 -15.24
CA TYR A 160 14.58 15.19 -15.85
C TYR A 160 14.88 15.91 -17.18
N HIS A 161 15.96 16.70 -17.22
CA HIS A 161 16.37 17.38 -18.45
C HIS A 161 16.71 16.38 -19.56
N LEU A 162 17.48 15.34 -19.22
CA LEU A 162 17.87 14.31 -20.17
C LEU A 162 16.66 13.51 -20.67
N ALA A 163 15.72 13.19 -19.79
CA ALA A 163 14.49 12.48 -20.15
C ALA A 163 13.68 13.23 -21.22
N ARG A 164 13.57 14.56 -21.11
CA ARG A 164 12.89 15.39 -22.14
C ARG A 164 13.63 15.40 -23.47
N GLN A 165 14.96 15.33 -23.46
CA GLN A 165 15.74 15.24 -24.70
C GLN A 165 15.51 13.89 -25.40
N PHE A 166 15.49 12.79 -24.65
CA PHE A 166 15.14 11.49 -25.22
C PHE A 166 13.69 11.42 -25.71
N GLU A 167 12.76 12.06 -25.01
CA GLU A 167 11.36 12.17 -25.46
C GLU A 167 11.25 12.95 -26.78
N ASN A 168 11.95 14.09 -26.92
CA ASN A 168 11.97 14.86 -28.16
C ASN A 168 12.61 14.12 -29.34
N ASN A 169 13.48 13.15 -29.07
CA ASN A 169 14.17 12.33 -30.07
C ASN A 169 13.43 11.00 -30.35
N ASP A 170 12.20 10.82 -29.85
CA ASP A 170 11.41 9.59 -29.94
C ASP A 170 12.07 8.34 -29.32
N GLU A 171 13.05 8.52 -28.44
CA GLU A 171 13.73 7.44 -27.70
C GLU A 171 12.95 7.08 -26.41
N ILE A 172 11.74 6.55 -26.61
CA ILE A 172 10.73 6.41 -25.55
C ILE A 172 11.22 5.59 -24.34
N LYS A 173 11.92 4.48 -24.58
CA LYS A 173 12.43 3.62 -23.48
C LYS A 173 13.43 4.35 -22.59
N GLN A 174 14.31 5.16 -23.19
CA GLN A 174 15.28 5.95 -22.45
C GLN A 174 14.61 7.10 -21.69
N ALA A 175 13.62 7.76 -22.31
CA ALA A 175 12.82 8.79 -21.67
C ALA A 175 12.12 8.25 -20.40
N ILE A 176 11.46 7.08 -20.48
CA ILE A 176 10.81 6.45 -19.32
C ILE A 176 11.83 6.15 -18.22
N HIS A 177 12.99 5.59 -18.57
CA HIS A 177 14.06 5.29 -17.60
C HIS A 177 14.49 6.53 -16.81
N PHE A 178 14.81 7.63 -17.50
CA PHE A 178 15.29 8.85 -16.85
C PHE A 178 14.19 9.65 -16.14
N PHE A 179 12.94 9.65 -16.63
CA PHE A 179 11.82 10.22 -15.87
C PHE A 179 11.56 9.46 -14.57
N THR A 180 11.69 8.14 -14.59
CA THR A 180 11.59 7.30 -13.38
C THR A 180 12.70 7.64 -12.39
N ARG A 181 13.95 7.76 -12.87
CA ARG A 181 15.12 8.13 -12.04
C ARG A 181 14.99 9.54 -11.46
N ALA A 182 14.35 10.46 -12.18
CA ALA A 182 14.03 11.80 -11.72
C ALA A 182 12.88 11.87 -10.69
N MET A 183 12.21 10.75 -10.41
CA MET A 183 10.94 10.68 -9.65
C MET A 183 9.80 11.51 -10.29
N ALA A 184 9.87 11.71 -11.61
CA ALA A 184 8.89 12.45 -12.38
C ALA A 184 7.84 11.49 -12.98
N PHE A 185 7.24 10.67 -12.11
CA PHE A 185 6.38 9.54 -12.50
C PHE A 185 5.20 9.93 -13.38
N GLY A 186 4.55 11.09 -13.15
CA GLY A 186 3.45 11.56 -14.01
C GLY A 186 3.84 11.70 -15.48
N ASN A 187 5.07 12.14 -15.78
CA ASN A 187 5.56 12.22 -17.17
C ASN A 187 5.80 10.81 -17.74
N ALA A 188 6.41 9.93 -16.95
CA ALA A 188 6.64 8.53 -17.36
C ALA A 188 5.32 7.80 -17.64
N ILE A 189 4.31 8.03 -16.80
CA ILE A 189 2.95 7.47 -16.93
C ILE A 189 2.26 7.97 -18.20
N ARG A 190 2.35 9.27 -18.49
CA ARG A 190 1.82 9.85 -19.74
C ARG A 190 2.43 9.16 -20.96
N ILE A 191 3.75 9.08 -21.01
CA ILE A 191 4.48 8.45 -22.12
C ILE A 191 4.10 6.96 -22.25
N CYS A 192 3.96 6.25 -21.13
CA CYS A 192 3.53 4.85 -21.17
C CYS A 192 2.13 4.68 -21.76
N LYS A 193 1.19 5.58 -21.45
CA LYS A 193 -0.18 5.58 -22.03
C LYS A 193 -0.18 5.88 -23.53
N GLU A 194 0.59 6.89 -23.94
CA GLU A 194 0.67 7.34 -25.34
C GLU A 194 1.29 6.27 -26.25
N HIS A 195 2.27 5.52 -25.76
CA HIS A 195 3.02 4.52 -26.54
C HIS A 195 2.68 3.05 -26.23
N GLY A 196 1.73 2.78 -25.33
CA GLY A 196 1.24 1.42 -25.03
C GLY A 196 2.18 0.54 -24.20
N PHE A 197 2.98 1.14 -23.29
CA PHE A 197 3.84 0.40 -22.36
C PHE A 197 3.08 -0.01 -21.08
N GLU A 198 2.07 -0.88 -21.23
CA GLU A 198 1.16 -1.28 -20.15
C GLU A 198 1.89 -1.90 -18.93
N ASP A 199 2.86 -2.80 -19.16
CA ASP A 199 3.59 -3.45 -18.06
C ASP A 199 4.36 -2.46 -17.17
N GLN A 200 4.87 -1.38 -17.77
CA GLN A 200 5.60 -0.33 -17.04
C GLN A 200 4.64 0.69 -16.42
N LEU A 201 3.51 0.97 -17.08
CA LEU A 201 2.48 1.89 -16.61
C LEU A 201 1.99 1.54 -15.20
N MET A 202 1.64 0.26 -14.95
CA MET A 202 1.15 -0.15 -13.63
C MET A 202 2.24 0.02 -12.56
N ASN A 203 3.47 -0.41 -12.85
CA ASN A 203 4.60 -0.32 -11.93
C ASN A 203 4.92 1.14 -11.56
N LEU A 204 4.88 2.05 -12.54
CA LEU A 204 5.11 3.47 -12.31
C LEU A 204 3.98 4.13 -11.52
N ALA A 205 2.73 3.76 -11.81
CA ALA A 205 1.56 4.25 -11.08
C ALA A 205 1.64 3.91 -9.58
N LEU A 206 2.07 2.69 -9.25
CA LEU A 206 2.25 2.21 -7.87
C LEU A 206 3.33 2.97 -7.07
N LEU A 207 4.30 3.57 -7.77
CA LEU A 207 5.36 4.37 -7.17
C LEU A 207 4.98 5.86 -7.07
N SER A 208 3.88 6.27 -7.70
CA SER A 208 3.46 7.66 -7.84
C SER A 208 2.37 8.05 -6.84
N THR A 209 1.57 9.06 -7.18
CA THR A 209 0.47 9.54 -6.35
C THR A 209 -0.82 8.73 -6.58
N PRO A 210 -1.76 8.73 -5.62
CA PRO A 210 -3.07 8.08 -5.81
C PRO A 210 -3.82 8.59 -7.06
N ASN A 211 -3.65 9.85 -7.43
CA ASN A 211 -4.25 10.41 -8.66
C ASN A 211 -3.72 9.73 -9.92
N ASP A 212 -2.41 9.49 -9.99
CA ASP A 212 -1.80 8.81 -11.14
C ASP A 212 -2.24 7.34 -11.21
N MET A 213 -2.43 6.70 -10.06
CA MET A 213 -2.99 5.34 -9.96
C MET A 213 -4.42 5.27 -10.50
N ILE A 214 -5.26 6.26 -10.17
CA ILE A 214 -6.63 6.36 -10.71
C ILE A 214 -6.59 6.54 -12.22
N GLU A 215 -5.71 7.41 -12.71
CA GLU A 215 -5.60 7.69 -14.13
C GLU A 215 -5.09 6.47 -14.92
N ALA A 216 -4.15 5.71 -14.35
CA ALA A 216 -3.74 4.42 -14.90
C ALA A 216 -4.89 3.40 -14.86
N ALA A 217 -5.62 3.32 -13.75
CA ALA A 217 -6.79 2.43 -13.62
C ALA A 217 -7.86 2.73 -14.68
N ARG A 218 -8.17 4.01 -14.93
CA ARG A 218 -9.11 4.43 -15.99
C ARG A 218 -8.64 4.00 -17.38
N HIS A 219 -7.35 4.19 -17.67
CA HIS A 219 -6.75 3.74 -18.94
C HIS A 219 -6.95 2.22 -19.16
N TYR A 220 -6.80 1.41 -18.11
CA TYR A 220 -7.07 -0.03 -18.19
C TYR A 220 -8.56 -0.38 -18.28
N GLU A 221 -9.46 0.45 -17.74
CA GLU A 221 -10.91 0.22 -17.87
C GLU A 221 -11.41 0.41 -19.30
N ASP A 222 -10.84 1.38 -20.03
CA ASP A 222 -11.14 1.60 -21.46
C ASP A 222 -10.61 0.47 -22.36
N ARG A 223 -9.65 -0.32 -21.85
CA ARG A 223 -9.00 -1.44 -22.56
C ARG A 223 -9.14 -2.77 -21.79
N PRO A 224 -10.31 -3.43 -21.84
CA PRO A 224 -10.62 -4.60 -21.00
C PRO A 224 -9.60 -5.76 -21.11
N ASP A 225 -8.94 -5.94 -22.26
CA ASP A 225 -7.94 -7.01 -22.48
C ASP A 225 -6.59 -6.80 -21.75
N THR A 226 -6.40 -5.66 -21.08
CA THR A 226 -5.13 -5.27 -20.47
C THR A 226 -5.11 -5.40 -18.95
N LEU A 227 -6.28 -5.36 -18.30
CA LEU A 227 -6.36 -5.46 -16.84
C LEU A 227 -5.92 -6.83 -16.33
N ASP A 228 -6.28 -7.90 -17.05
CA ASP A 228 -5.86 -9.26 -16.73
C ASP A 228 -4.35 -9.46 -16.98
N LYS A 229 -3.75 -8.69 -17.90
CA LYS A 229 -2.29 -8.70 -18.16
C LYS A 229 -1.52 -7.96 -17.08
N ALA A 230 -2.02 -6.80 -16.64
CA ALA A 230 -1.38 -5.98 -15.61
C ALA A 230 -1.40 -6.64 -14.21
N ILE A 231 -2.38 -7.50 -13.94
CA ILE A 231 -2.58 -8.15 -12.62
C ILE A 231 -2.04 -9.60 -12.58
N ASN A 232 -1.36 -10.07 -13.63
CA ASN A 232 -0.71 -11.39 -13.64
C ASN A 232 0.53 -11.50 -12.72
N PHE A 233 0.91 -10.42 -12.02
CA PHE A 233 1.85 -10.51 -10.92
C PHE A 233 1.19 -11.13 -9.69
N LYS A 234 1.93 -11.98 -8.96
CA LYS A 234 1.50 -12.45 -7.65
C LYS A 234 1.22 -11.22 -6.78
N LEU A 235 -0.05 -10.99 -6.46
CA LEU A 235 -0.51 -9.85 -5.69
C LEU A 235 -0.04 -10.06 -4.25
N THR A 236 1.05 -9.42 -3.88
CA THR A 236 1.49 -9.38 -2.49
C THR A 236 0.53 -8.51 -1.68
N GLU A 237 0.44 -8.75 -0.36
CA GLU A 237 -0.43 -7.96 0.51
C GLU A 237 -0.12 -6.46 0.43
N ASP A 238 1.16 -6.08 0.42
CA ASP A 238 1.61 -4.69 0.26
C ASP A 238 1.14 -4.08 -1.07
N LEU A 239 1.23 -4.84 -2.17
CA LEU A 239 0.75 -4.39 -3.48
C LEU A 239 -0.76 -4.15 -3.49
N VAL A 240 -1.51 -5.07 -2.88
CA VAL A 240 -2.97 -5.00 -2.80
C VAL A 240 -3.44 -3.84 -1.92
N GLU A 241 -2.72 -3.52 -0.84
CA GLU A 241 -2.98 -2.33 -0.05
C GLU A 241 -2.63 -1.05 -0.82
N LYS A 242 -1.52 -1.01 -1.56
CA LYS A 242 -1.19 0.15 -2.43
C LYS A 242 -2.23 0.38 -3.51
N LEU A 243 -2.71 -0.68 -4.16
CA LEU A 243 -3.78 -0.62 -5.17
C LEU A 243 -5.14 -0.23 -4.58
N THR A 244 -5.29 -0.26 -3.25
CA THR A 244 -6.50 0.21 -2.57
C THR A 244 -6.47 1.72 -2.43
N ILE A 245 -6.95 2.40 -3.47
CA ILE A 245 -7.06 3.87 -3.50
C ILE A 245 -7.91 4.35 -2.30
N PRO A 246 -7.62 5.46 -1.61
CA PRO A 246 -8.43 5.95 -0.48
C PRO A 246 -9.79 6.51 -0.90
N LYS A 247 -10.73 6.65 0.06
CA LYS A 247 -12.14 7.01 -0.25
C LYS A 247 -12.28 8.41 -0.85
N ASP A 248 -11.37 9.31 -0.51
CA ASP A 248 -11.46 10.73 -0.88
C ASP A 248 -11.06 10.99 -2.35
N PHE A 249 -10.43 10.01 -3.01
CA PHE A 249 -9.88 10.19 -4.36
C PHE A 249 -10.68 9.48 -5.46
N MET A 250 -11.71 8.69 -5.11
CA MET A 250 -12.45 7.89 -6.10
C MET A 250 -13.93 7.77 -5.76
N ASP A 251 -14.78 7.86 -6.78
CA ASP A 251 -16.21 7.61 -6.65
C ASP A 251 -16.51 6.22 -6.07
N GLN A 252 -17.53 6.14 -5.21
CA GLN A 252 -17.87 4.91 -4.50
C GLN A 252 -18.09 3.72 -5.45
N HIS A 253 -18.82 3.92 -6.55
CA HIS A 253 -19.11 2.85 -7.50
C HIS A 253 -17.86 2.36 -8.25
N GLN A 254 -16.96 3.27 -8.62
CA GLN A 254 -15.68 2.91 -9.25
C GLN A 254 -14.79 2.15 -8.26
N ARG A 255 -14.76 2.60 -7.00
CA ARG A 255 -14.01 1.95 -5.92
C ARG A 255 -14.50 0.53 -5.67
N GLU A 256 -15.81 0.34 -5.56
CA GLU A 256 -16.42 -0.98 -5.34
C GLU A 256 -16.10 -1.94 -6.49
N ARG A 257 -16.14 -1.46 -7.74
CA ARG A 257 -15.77 -2.23 -8.92
C ARG A 257 -14.29 -2.62 -8.91
N LEU A 258 -13.38 -1.69 -8.61
CA LEU A 258 -11.94 -1.96 -8.53
C LEU A 258 -11.62 -2.97 -7.42
N LEU A 259 -12.17 -2.77 -6.22
CA LEU A 259 -11.99 -3.66 -5.09
C LEU A 259 -12.52 -5.07 -5.38
N SER A 260 -13.67 -5.17 -6.07
CA SER A 260 -14.23 -6.46 -6.49
C SER A 260 -13.32 -7.19 -7.47
N LYS A 261 -12.70 -6.47 -8.42
CA LYS A 261 -11.74 -7.05 -9.37
C LYS A 261 -10.46 -7.50 -8.66
N LEU A 262 -9.88 -6.65 -7.80
CA LEU A 262 -8.70 -7.00 -6.99
C LEU A 262 -8.95 -8.24 -6.13
N ALA A 263 -10.12 -8.31 -5.49
CA ALA A 263 -10.53 -9.48 -4.71
C ALA A 263 -10.68 -10.73 -5.58
N GLY A 264 -11.19 -10.60 -6.81
CA GLY A 264 -11.25 -11.67 -7.80
C GLY A 264 -9.87 -12.22 -8.17
N CYS A 265 -8.89 -11.33 -8.40
CA CYS A 265 -7.52 -11.74 -8.67
C CYS A 265 -6.89 -12.47 -7.46
N CYS A 266 -7.08 -11.97 -6.23
CA CYS A 266 -6.63 -12.64 -5.01
C CYS A 266 -7.25 -14.04 -4.88
N MET A 267 -8.54 -14.17 -5.22
CA MET A 267 -9.27 -15.44 -5.19
C MET A 267 -8.69 -16.47 -6.17
N ASN A 268 -8.31 -16.04 -7.37
CA ASN A 268 -7.69 -16.90 -8.38
C ASN A 268 -6.26 -17.33 -8.00
N GLN A 269 -5.56 -16.50 -7.23
CA GLN A 269 -4.21 -16.78 -6.74
C GLN A 269 -4.19 -17.64 -5.45
N GLY A 270 -5.36 -17.95 -4.87
CA GLY A 270 -5.47 -18.72 -3.63
C GLY A 270 -5.35 -17.90 -2.34
N GLU A 271 -5.20 -16.58 -2.44
CA GLU A 271 -5.07 -15.67 -1.30
C GLU A 271 -6.47 -15.29 -0.74
N TYR A 272 -7.14 -16.27 -0.15
CA TYR A 272 -8.54 -16.19 0.23
C TYR A 272 -8.85 -15.16 1.33
N HIS A 273 -7.96 -14.97 2.31
CA HIS A 273 -8.15 -13.99 3.38
C HIS A 273 -8.10 -12.56 2.85
N LEU A 274 -7.16 -12.29 1.93
CA LEU A 274 -7.01 -10.99 1.30
C LEU A 274 -8.21 -10.70 0.39
N ALA A 275 -8.65 -11.70 -0.38
CA ALA A 275 -9.88 -11.63 -1.17
C ALA A 275 -11.09 -11.28 -0.28
N CYS A 276 -11.25 -11.95 0.86
CA CYS A 276 -12.32 -11.65 1.82
C CYS A 276 -12.28 -10.19 2.30
N LYS A 277 -11.10 -9.69 2.69
CA LYS A 277 -10.91 -8.30 3.14
C LYS A 277 -11.35 -7.32 2.06
N LYS A 278 -10.93 -7.52 0.80
CA LYS A 278 -11.26 -6.63 -0.31
C LYS A 278 -12.73 -6.71 -0.74
N TYR A 279 -13.33 -7.91 -0.78
CA TYR A 279 -14.77 -8.04 -0.99
C TYR A 279 -15.60 -7.37 0.11
N THR A 280 -15.16 -7.47 1.37
CA THR A 280 -15.83 -6.78 2.49
C THR A 280 -15.72 -5.25 2.36
N GLN A 281 -14.56 -4.74 1.94
CA GLN A 281 -14.37 -3.31 1.65
C GLN A 281 -15.20 -2.84 0.46
N ALA A 282 -15.46 -3.72 -0.52
CA ALA A 282 -16.35 -3.46 -1.65
C ALA A 282 -17.84 -3.55 -1.30
N GLY A 283 -18.19 -3.93 -0.07
CA GLY A 283 -19.58 -4.16 0.36
C GLY A 283 -20.17 -5.51 -0.06
N ASP A 284 -19.47 -6.30 -0.88
CA ASP A 284 -19.90 -7.63 -1.33
C ASP A 284 -19.57 -8.71 -0.29
N LYS A 285 -20.35 -8.72 0.79
CA LYS A 285 -20.17 -9.68 1.88
C LYS A 285 -20.44 -11.13 1.47
N GLU A 286 -21.22 -11.37 0.41
CA GLU A 286 -21.48 -12.74 -0.06
C GLU A 286 -20.24 -13.35 -0.71
N LYS A 287 -19.58 -12.61 -1.62
CA LYS A 287 -18.29 -13.06 -2.18
C LYS A 287 -17.21 -13.14 -1.12
N ALA A 288 -17.21 -12.23 -0.14
CA ALA A 288 -16.30 -12.31 1.00
C ALA A 288 -16.46 -13.63 1.78
N MET A 289 -17.70 -14.02 2.07
CA MET A 289 -17.97 -15.31 2.71
C MET A 289 -17.51 -16.48 1.83
N ARG A 290 -17.79 -16.47 0.52
CA ARG A 290 -17.31 -17.53 -0.39
C ARG A 290 -15.79 -17.66 -0.37
N ALA A 291 -15.05 -16.56 -0.24
CA ALA A 291 -13.60 -16.60 -0.07
C ALA A 291 -13.20 -17.28 1.25
N LEU A 292 -13.81 -16.92 2.37
CA LEU A 292 -13.56 -17.57 3.66
C LEU A 292 -13.90 -19.06 3.66
N LEU A 293 -15.01 -19.45 3.04
CA LEU A 293 -15.38 -20.87 2.92
C LEU A 293 -14.33 -21.67 2.15
N LYS A 294 -13.69 -21.08 1.12
CA LYS A 294 -12.57 -21.71 0.41
C LYS A 294 -11.28 -21.76 1.22
N SER A 295 -11.06 -20.81 2.14
CA SER A 295 -9.87 -20.82 3.00
C SER A 295 -9.93 -21.91 4.07
N GLY A 296 -11.12 -22.42 4.37
CA GLY A 296 -11.33 -23.45 5.39
C GLY A 296 -11.18 -22.97 6.83
N ASP A 297 -11.02 -21.66 7.05
CA ASP A 297 -10.76 -21.06 8.37
C ASP A 297 -12.08 -20.96 9.15
N THR A 298 -12.37 -21.99 9.94
CA THR A 298 -13.60 -22.16 10.70
C THR A 298 -13.87 -21.00 11.66
N GLU A 299 -12.85 -20.56 12.39
CA GLU A 299 -12.96 -19.47 13.36
C GLU A 299 -13.35 -18.16 12.67
N LYS A 300 -12.67 -17.81 11.56
CA LYS A 300 -13.02 -16.59 10.81
C LYS A 300 -14.39 -16.70 10.14
N ILE A 301 -14.80 -17.88 9.68
CA ILE A 301 -16.15 -18.09 9.11
C ILE A 301 -17.23 -17.83 10.18
N ILE A 302 -17.09 -18.42 11.37
CA ILE A 302 -18.02 -18.26 12.49
C ILE A 302 -18.09 -16.78 12.91
N PHE A 303 -16.92 -16.14 13.07
CA PHE A 303 -16.82 -14.73 13.41
C PHE A 303 -17.50 -13.83 12.36
N PHE A 304 -17.17 -14.02 11.08
CA PHE A 304 -17.68 -13.19 9.99
C PHE A 304 -19.20 -13.32 9.81
N ALA A 305 -19.75 -14.54 9.96
CA ALA A 305 -21.20 -14.75 9.96
C ALA A 305 -21.87 -14.01 11.13
N GLY A 306 -21.30 -14.09 12.34
CA GLY A 306 -21.80 -13.44 13.55
C GLY A 306 -21.82 -11.91 13.47
N VAL A 307 -20.75 -11.31 12.94
CA VAL A 307 -20.63 -9.84 12.79
C VAL A 307 -21.49 -9.32 11.63
N SER A 308 -21.58 -10.07 10.53
CA SER A 308 -22.29 -9.59 9.34
C SER A 308 -23.81 -9.55 9.48
N ARG A 309 -24.38 -10.40 10.35
CA ARG A 309 -25.83 -10.45 10.67
C ARG A 309 -26.76 -10.57 9.46
N MET A 310 -26.34 -11.25 8.40
CA MET A 310 -27.16 -11.48 7.21
C MET A 310 -27.65 -12.92 7.14
N ARG A 311 -28.92 -13.11 6.78
CA ARG A 311 -29.56 -14.44 6.79
C ARG A 311 -28.88 -15.44 5.86
N ASN A 312 -28.57 -15.02 4.63
CA ASN A 312 -27.87 -15.85 3.65
C ASN A 312 -26.49 -16.31 4.16
N LEU A 313 -25.73 -15.43 4.81
CA LEU A 313 -24.40 -15.76 5.33
C LEU A 313 -24.45 -16.77 6.48
N TYR A 314 -25.46 -16.68 7.35
CA TYR A 314 -25.66 -17.70 8.38
C TYR A 314 -25.91 -19.07 7.76
N VAL A 315 -26.75 -19.15 6.73
CA VAL A 315 -27.01 -20.43 6.03
C VAL A 315 -25.75 -20.97 5.36
N MET A 316 -24.97 -20.11 4.70
CA MET A 316 -23.70 -20.51 4.07
C MET A 316 -22.69 -21.05 5.08
N ALA A 317 -22.53 -20.38 6.22
CA ALA A 317 -21.63 -20.81 7.29
C ALA A 317 -22.12 -22.14 7.90
N ALA A 318 -23.42 -22.28 8.17
CA ALA A 318 -23.99 -23.51 8.72
C ALA A 318 -23.80 -24.71 7.78
N ASN A 319 -24.04 -24.54 6.48
CA ASN A 319 -23.82 -25.59 5.47
C ASN A 319 -22.35 -26.05 5.42
N TYR A 320 -21.42 -25.10 5.55
CA TYR A 320 -19.99 -25.44 5.61
C TYR A 320 -19.66 -26.21 6.89
N LEU A 321 -20.12 -25.73 8.05
CA LEU A 321 -19.88 -26.40 9.33
C LEU A 321 -20.48 -27.81 9.38
N GLN A 322 -21.60 -28.05 8.70
CA GLN A 322 -22.21 -29.38 8.57
C GLN A 322 -21.31 -30.39 7.84
N SER A 323 -20.44 -29.92 6.94
CA SER A 323 -19.47 -30.78 6.24
C SER A 323 -18.26 -31.19 7.10
N LEU A 324 -18.10 -30.57 8.27
CA LEU A 324 -17.04 -30.88 9.22
C LEU A 324 -17.47 -31.97 10.20
N ASP A 325 -16.51 -32.47 10.97
CA ASP A 325 -16.75 -33.43 12.05
C ASP A 325 -17.33 -32.73 13.30
N TRP A 326 -18.61 -32.35 13.22
CA TRP A 326 -19.35 -31.67 14.27
C TRP A 326 -19.60 -32.51 15.54
N ARG A 327 -19.25 -33.81 15.52
CA ARG A 327 -19.32 -34.70 16.69
C ARG A 327 -18.14 -34.49 17.63
N LYS A 328 -16.94 -34.28 17.08
CA LYS A 328 -15.72 -34.04 17.88
C LYS A 328 -15.77 -32.71 18.63
N ASP A 329 -16.44 -31.71 18.05
CA ASP A 329 -16.54 -30.38 18.64
C ASP A 329 -18.01 -29.97 18.84
N PRO A 330 -18.52 -30.02 20.08
CA PRO A 330 -19.86 -29.56 20.43
C PRO A 330 -20.11 -28.08 20.09
N GLU A 331 -19.09 -27.23 19.99
CA GLU A 331 -19.25 -25.83 19.60
C GLU A 331 -19.62 -25.70 18.13
N ILE A 332 -19.11 -26.56 17.25
CA ILE A 332 -19.53 -26.60 15.84
C ILE A 332 -21.02 -26.91 15.75
N MET A 333 -21.50 -27.91 16.49
CA MET A 333 -22.92 -28.26 16.55
C MET A 333 -23.79 -27.08 17.04
N LYS A 334 -23.39 -26.41 18.13
CA LYS A 334 -24.10 -25.22 18.64
C LYS A 334 -24.14 -24.10 17.60
N ASN A 335 -23.04 -23.88 16.89
CA ASN A 335 -22.96 -22.86 15.85
C ASN A 335 -23.85 -23.17 14.65
N ILE A 336 -23.91 -24.44 14.20
CA ILE A 336 -24.83 -24.89 13.14
C ILE A 336 -26.28 -24.57 13.53
N ILE A 337 -26.71 -24.98 14.73
CA ILE A 337 -28.07 -24.73 15.23
C ILE A 337 -28.35 -23.23 15.32
N SER A 338 -27.42 -22.46 15.89
CA SER A 338 -27.52 -21.00 16.03
C SER A 338 -27.65 -20.31 14.68
N PHE A 339 -26.84 -20.70 13.69
CA PHE A 339 -26.82 -20.08 12.38
C PHE A 339 -28.04 -20.45 11.53
N TYR A 340 -28.47 -21.70 11.47
CA TYR A 340 -29.72 -22.01 10.75
C TYR A 340 -30.93 -21.32 11.36
N THR A 341 -30.99 -21.24 12.70
CA THR A 341 -32.06 -20.52 13.41
C THR A 341 -32.06 -19.02 13.07
N LYS A 342 -30.89 -18.36 13.14
CA LYS A 342 -30.74 -16.94 12.77
C LYS A 342 -30.96 -16.67 11.28
N GLY A 343 -30.59 -17.63 10.43
CA GLY A 343 -30.81 -17.63 8.99
C GLY A 343 -32.27 -17.86 8.59
N ARG A 344 -33.11 -18.35 9.51
CA ARG A 344 -34.50 -18.80 9.27
C ARG A 344 -34.60 -19.97 8.26
N ALA A 345 -33.56 -20.77 8.15
CA ALA A 345 -33.53 -21.98 7.33
C ALA A 345 -33.90 -23.20 8.17
N LEU A 346 -35.17 -23.25 8.60
CA LEU A 346 -35.68 -24.30 9.50
C LEU A 346 -35.78 -25.68 8.83
N ASP A 347 -35.92 -25.69 7.51
CA ASP A 347 -35.86 -26.89 6.67
C ASP A 347 -34.46 -27.53 6.68
N SER A 348 -33.42 -26.72 6.53
CA SER A 348 -32.03 -27.18 6.62
C SER A 348 -31.68 -27.60 8.05
N LEU A 349 -32.18 -26.88 9.06
CA LEU A 349 -32.03 -27.26 10.46
C LEU A 349 -32.71 -28.61 10.78
N ALA A 350 -33.90 -28.84 10.24
CA ALA A 350 -34.58 -30.12 10.40
C ALA A 350 -33.78 -31.27 9.77
N GLY A 351 -33.22 -31.06 8.57
CA GLY A 351 -32.31 -32.01 7.93
C GLY A 351 -31.04 -32.27 8.74
N PHE A 352 -30.49 -31.26 9.42
CA PHE A 352 -29.36 -31.43 10.32
C PHE A 352 -29.72 -32.30 11.54
N TYR A 353 -30.85 -32.05 12.19
CA TYR A 353 -31.31 -32.88 13.30
C TYR A 353 -31.61 -34.33 12.87
N ASP A 354 -32.13 -34.51 11.66
CA ASP A 354 -32.37 -35.82 11.08
C ASP A 354 -31.06 -36.59 10.87
N ALA A 355 -30.03 -35.93 10.31
CA ALA A 355 -28.69 -36.50 10.20
C ALA A 355 -28.09 -36.82 11.58
N CYS A 356 -28.31 -35.98 12.59
CA CYS A 356 -27.89 -36.28 13.96
C CYS A 356 -28.55 -37.55 14.50
N ALA A 357 -29.86 -37.72 14.28
CA ALA A 357 -30.59 -38.91 14.69
C ALA A 357 -30.07 -40.17 13.98
N GLN A 358 -29.84 -40.08 12.67
CA GLN A 358 -29.33 -41.19 11.88
C GLN A 358 -27.97 -41.67 12.41
N VAL A 359 -27.04 -40.75 12.72
CA VAL A 359 -25.74 -41.12 13.29
C VAL A 359 -25.87 -41.75 14.69
N GLU A 360 -26.78 -41.26 15.55
CA GLU A 360 -27.03 -41.88 16.86
C GLU A 360 -27.53 -43.32 16.75
N ILE A 361 -28.40 -43.60 15.77
CA ILE A 361 -28.88 -44.95 15.47
C ILE A 361 -27.72 -45.77 14.90
N ASP A 362 -27.02 -45.20 13.93
CA ASP A 362 -26.15 -45.96 13.05
C ASP A 362 -24.81 -46.36 13.67
N GLU A 363 -24.23 -45.49 14.48
CA GLU A 363 -22.91 -45.70 15.06
C GLU A 363 -22.98 -46.08 16.54
N TYR A 364 -24.03 -45.65 17.25
CA TYR A 364 -24.09 -45.75 18.71
C TYR A 364 -25.28 -46.55 19.23
N GLN A 365 -26.22 -46.96 18.36
CA GLN A 365 -27.47 -47.64 18.75
C GLN A 365 -28.21 -46.90 19.88
N ASN A 366 -28.09 -45.56 19.92
CA ASN A 366 -28.65 -44.72 20.98
C ASN A 366 -29.98 -44.13 20.54
N TYR A 367 -31.01 -44.97 20.63
CA TYR A 367 -32.35 -44.63 20.18
C TYR A 367 -33.01 -43.53 21.03
N GLU A 368 -32.67 -43.36 22.31
CA GLU A 368 -33.18 -42.24 23.13
C GLU A 368 -32.69 -40.87 22.62
N LYS A 369 -31.40 -40.75 22.29
CA LYS A 369 -30.88 -39.50 21.73
C LYS A 369 -31.40 -39.26 20.31
N ALA A 370 -31.49 -40.31 19.51
CA ALA A 370 -32.09 -40.23 18.17
C ALA A 370 -33.54 -39.72 18.23
N MET A 371 -34.34 -40.21 19.18
CA MET A 371 -35.70 -39.73 19.43
C MET A 371 -35.75 -38.23 19.74
N GLY A 372 -34.84 -37.76 20.60
CA GLY A 372 -34.72 -36.33 20.93
C GLY A 372 -34.44 -35.48 19.70
N ALA A 373 -33.47 -35.90 18.88
CA ALA A 373 -33.11 -35.22 17.64
C ALA A 373 -34.26 -35.22 16.61
N LEU A 374 -34.92 -36.36 16.38
CA LEU A 374 -36.09 -36.45 15.49
C LEU A 374 -37.24 -35.55 15.94
N THR A 375 -37.46 -35.44 17.26
CA THR A 375 -38.48 -34.55 17.82
C THR A 375 -38.17 -33.07 17.54
N GLU A 376 -36.91 -32.67 17.64
CA GLU A 376 -36.48 -31.32 17.27
C GLU A 376 -36.56 -31.08 15.76
N ALA A 377 -36.22 -32.08 14.93
CA ALA A 377 -36.40 -32.02 13.48
C ALA A 377 -37.88 -31.77 13.12
N PHE A 378 -38.79 -32.52 13.74
CA PHE A 378 -40.24 -32.37 13.57
C PHE A 378 -40.74 -30.97 13.96
N LYS A 379 -40.30 -30.44 15.12
CA LYS A 379 -40.64 -29.08 15.56
C LYS A 379 -40.16 -28.01 14.58
N CYS A 380 -38.94 -28.16 14.06
CA CYS A 380 -38.38 -27.23 13.09
C CYS A 380 -39.16 -27.26 11.77
N LEU A 381 -39.43 -28.45 11.25
CA LEU A 381 -40.09 -28.64 9.95
C LEU A 381 -41.58 -28.23 9.99
N THR A 382 -42.26 -28.39 11.13
CA THR A 382 -43.63 -27.89 11.34
C THR A 382 -43.70 -26.36 11.34
N LYS A 383 -42.65 -25.69 11.86
CA LYS A 383 -42.55 -24.23 11.89
C LYS A 383 -41.99 -23.63 10.60
N ALA A 384 -41.35 -24.45 9.76
CA ALA A 384 -40.78 -24.02 8.50
C ALA A 384 -41.87 -23.51 7.55
N LYS A 385 -41.55 -22.50 6.74
CA LYS A 385 -42.41 -22.04 5.64
C LYS A 385 -41.77 -22.50 4.33
N MET A 386 -42.03 -23.74 3.94
CA MET A 386 -41.52 -24.26 2.66
C MET A 386 -42.35 -23.72 1.50
N ALA A 387 -41.71 -23.51 0.34
CA ALA A 387 -42.41 -23.10 -0.88
C ALA A 387 -43.40 -24.17 -1.35
N ASN A 388 -43.03 -25.44 -1.23
CA ASN A 388 -43.88 -26.58 -1.57
C ASN A 388 -44.50 -27.17 -0.29
N LYS A 389 -45.77 -26.83 -0.03
CA LYS A 389 -46.52 -27.31 1.13
C LYS A 389 -46.76 -28.82 1.12
N GLN A 390 -47.01 -29.40 -0.05
CA GLN A 390 -47.25 -30.85 -0.17
C GLN A 390 -45.98 -31.64 0.18
N GLN A 391 -44.82 -31.17 -0.28
CA GLN A 391 -43.54 -31.77 0.10
C GLN A 391 -43.26 -31.63 1.60
N GLN A 392 -43.64 -30.49 2.19
CA GLN A 392 -43.54 -30.29 3.63
C GLN A 392 -44.41 -31.29 4.40
N GLU A 393 -45.68 -31.44 4.04
CA GLU A 393 -46.60 -32.39 4.69
C GLU A 393 -46.14 -33.84 4.56
N SER A 394 -45.60 -34.23 3.40
CA SER A 394 -45.00 -35.55 3.20
C SER A 394 -43.83 -35.79 4.16
N LYS A 395 -42.88 -34.85 4.25
CA LYS A 395 -41.75 -34.95 5.20
C LYS A 395 -42.18 -34.97 6.66
N ILE A 396 -43.21 -34.20 7.02
CA ILE A 396 -43.79 -34.23 8.38
C ILE A 396 -44.36 -35.61 8.69
N THR A 397 -45.05 -36.22 7.71
CA THR A 397 -45.67 -37.55 7.89
C THR A 397 -44.61 -38.63 8.05
N GLU A 398 -43.56 -38.58 7.24
CA GLU A 398 -42.40 -39.47 7.35
C GLU A 398 -41.68 -39.31 8.70
N LEU A 399 -41.41 -38.09 9.15
CA LEU A 399 -40.82 -37.88 10.48
C LEU A 399 -41.71 -38.41 11.60
N LYS A 400 -43.05 -38.28 11.48
CA LYS A 400 -43.99 -38.84 12.47
C LYS A 400 -43.95 -40.36 12.51
N SER A 401 -43.92 -41.03 11.35
CA SER A 401 -43.83 -42.50 11.31
C SER A 401 -42.50 -42.98 11.90
N ARG A 402 -41.38 -42.33 11.54
CA ARG A 402 -40.05 -42.64 12.10
C ARG A 402 -40.01 -42.48 13.62
N ILE A 403 -40.52 -41.36 14.15
CA ILE A 403 -40.65 -41.13 15.60
C ILE A 403 -41.48 -42.23 16.26
N ALA A 404 -42.59 -42.66 15.65
CA ALA A 404 -43.45 -43.71 16.21
C ALA A 404 -42.72 -45.06 16.28
N LEU A 405 -41.98 -45.44 15.23
CA LEU A 405 -41.22 -46.69 15.17
C LEU A 405 -40.07 -46.71 16.18
N VAL A 406 -39.28 -45.63 16.25
CA VAL A 406 -38.21 -45.50 17.26
C VAL A 406 -38.81 -45.56 18.67
N LYS A 407 -40.00 -44.99 18.89
CA LYS A 407 -40.66 -45.00 20.21
C LYS A 407 -41.10 -46.41 20.59
N LYS A 408 -41.67 -47.14 19.63
CA LYS A 408 -42.08 -48.54 19.78
C LYS A 408 -40.85 -49.39 20.10
N PHE A 409 -39.74 -49.21 19.40
CA PHE A 409 -38.49 -49.92 19.68
C PHE A 409 -37.93 -49.65 21.08
N ILE A 410 -37.85 -48.38 21.52
CA ILE A 410 -37.39 -48.04 22.88
C ILE A 410 -38.30 -48.68 23.93
N GLN A 411 -39.61 -48.68 23.70
CA GLN A 411 -40.57 -49.31 24.60
C GLN A 411 -40.37 -50.83 24.63
N THR A 412 -40.18 -51.47 23.46
CA THR A 412 -39.87 -52.90 23.35
C THR A 412 -38.59 -53.26 24.08
N ARG A 413 -37.52 -52.46 23.96
CA ARG A 413 -36.27 -52.67 24.70
C ARG A 413 -36.48 -52.67 26.21
N ARG A 414 -37.32 -51.77 26.74
CA ARG A 414 -37.67 -51.72 28.17
C ARG A 414 -38.55 -52.89 28.63
N LEU A 415 -39.32 -53.50 27.72
CA LEU A 415 -40.14 -54.67 28.05
C LEU A 415 -39.26 -55.88 28.36
N PHE A 416 -38.08 -56.03 27.77
CA PHE A 416 -37.17 -57.13 28.11
C PHE A 416 -36.71 -57.12 29.58
N ASP A 417 -36.73 -55.97 30.25
CA ASP A 417 -36.42 -55.88 31.69
C ASP A 417 -37.58 -56.32 32.59
N SER A 418 -38.82 -56.34 32.07
CA SER A 418 -40.04 -56.52 32.88
C SER A 418 -40.90 -57.72 32.45
N ASP A 419 -41.19 -57.84 31.16
CA ASP A 419 -41.90 -58.94 30.52
C ASP A 419 -41.22 -59.33 29.19
N PRO A 420 -40.25 -60.25 29.23
CA PRO A 420 -39.51 -60.65 28.04
C PRO A 420 -40.35 -61.35 26.97
N GLN A 421 -41.43 -62.04 27.35
CA GLN A 421 -42.29 -62.75 26.39
C GLN A 421 -43.08 -61.76 25.53
N GLU A 422 -43.62 -60.71 26.15
CA GLU A 422 -44.24 -59.62 25.40
C GLU A 422 -43.19 -58.82 24.61
N GLY A 423 -41.96 -58.66 25.14
CA GLY A 423 -40.82 -58.09 24.41
C GLY A 423 -40.54 -58.79 23.07
N ILE A 424 -40.45 -60.13 23.08
CA ILE A 424 -40.24 -60.94 21.86
C ILE A 424 -41.38 -60.75 20.86
N LYS A 425 -42.62 -60.81 21.34
CA LYS A 425 -43.81 -60.62 20.49
C LYS A 425 -43.81 -59.23 19.83
N GLN A 426 -43.41 -58.18 20.56
CA GLN A 426 -43.30 -56.83 20.03
C GLN A 426 -42.13 -56.69 19.05
N CYS A 427 -41.02 -57.41 19.24
CA CYS A 427 -39.95 -57.50 18.24
C CYS A 427 -40.45 -58.11 16.92
N HIS A 428 -41.17 -59.23 16.96
CA HIS A 428 -41.77 -59.81 15.75
C HIS A 428 -42.77 -58.87 15.08
N ALA A 429 -43.57 -58.14 15.87
CA ALA A 429 -44.47 -57.13 15.34
C ALA A 429 -43.73 -55.95 14.68
N LEU A 430 -42.58 -55.54 15.24
CA LEU A 430 -41.72 -54.52 14.63
C LEU A 430 -41.12 -55.00 13.31
N LEU A 431 -40.62 -56.24 13.25
CA LEU A 431 -40.06 -56.83 12.04
C LEU A 431 -41.06 -56.93 10.88
N GLY A 432 -42.37 -56.89 11.16
CA GLY A 432 -43.43 -56.89 10.16
C GLY A 432 -43.80 -55.50 9.61
N GLU A 433 -43.24 -54.42 10.14
CA GLU A 433 -43.52 -53.05 9.68
C GLU A 433 -42.76 -52.76 8.36
N GLN A 434 -43.45 -52.23 7.35
CA GLN A 434 -42.90 -52.04 6.00
C GLN A 434 -41.71 -51.06 5.94
N ASP A 435 -41.68 -50.05 6.82
CA ASP A 435 -40.67 -48.98 6.81
C ASP A 435 -39.70 -49.06 8.00
N LEU A 436 -39.58 -50.23 8.66
CA LEU A 436 -38.78 -50.36 9.88
C LEU A 436 -37.34 -49.89 9.68
N GLU A 437 -36.66 -50.39 8.64
CA GLU A 437 -35.22 -50.14 8.39
C GLU A 437 -34.87 -48.66 8.22
N SER A 438 -35.83 -47.82 7.81
CA SER A 438 -35.64 -46.36 7.69
C SER A 438 -35.56 -45.64 9.04
N SER A 439 -35.94 -46.32 10.12
CA SER A 439 -36.15 -45.75 11.46
C SER A 439 -35.38 -46.50 12.54
N VAL A 440 -35.31 -47.82 12.42
CA VAL A 440 -34.72 -48.75 13.37
C VAL A 440 -34.09 -49.87 12.56
N ARG A 441 -32.83 -50.19 12.84
CA ARG A 441 -32.13 -51.24 12.10
C ARG A 441 -32.67 -52.61 12.46
N PHE A 442 -32.93 -53.44 11.45
CA PHE A 442 -33.26 -54.85 11.63
C PHE A 442 -32.22 -55.54 12.51
N GLY A 443 -30.93 -55.25 12.29
CA GLY A 443 -29.83 -55.79 13.08
C GLY A 443 -29.94 -55.53 14.58
N ASP A 444 -30.46 -54.37 14.98
CA ASP A 444 -30.59 -54.02 16.40
C ASP A 444 -31.82 -54.71 17.03
N VAL A 445 -32.88 -54.94 16.25
CA VAL A 445 -34.05 -55.74 16.68
C VAL A 445 -33.66 -57.21 16.85
N TYR A 446 -32.93 -57.78 15.89
CA TYR A 446 -32.38 -59.13 16.01
C TYR A 446 -31.35 -59.21 17.15
N GLY A 447 -30.54 -58.18 17.34
CA GLY A 447 -29.60 -58.07 18.46
C GLY A 447 -30.30 -58.25 19.80
N LEU A 448 -31.42 -57.55 20.04
CA LEU A 448 -32.22 -57.72 21.25
C LEU A 448 -32.73 -59.17 21.45
N LEU A 449 -33.21 -59.80 20.38
CA LEU A 449 -33.68 -61.19 20.45
C LEU A 449 -32.53 -62.16 20.76
N ILE A 450 -31.38 -61.99 20.11
CA ILE A 450 -30.20 -62.83 20.31
C ILE A 450 -29.62 -62.65 21.71
N GLU A 451 -29.49 -61.41 22.18
CA GLU A 451 -29.04 -61.10 23.54
C GLU A 451 -29.93 -61.77 24.59
N TYR A 452 -31.25 -61.73 24.39
CA TYR A 452 -32.18 -62.43 25.26
C TYR A 452 -32.01 -63.96 25.20
N CYS A 453 -31.98 -64.56 24.00
CA CYS A 453 -31.79 -66.01 23.86
C CYS A 453 -30.47 -66.49 24.49
N ALA A 454 -29.39 -65.74 24.29
CA ALA A 454 -28.09 -65.99 24.91
C ALA A 454 -28.16 -65.90 26.44
N SER A 455 -28.89 -64.93 26.99
CA SER A 455 -29.08 -64.77 28.45
C SER A 455 -29.85 -65.93 29.09
N GLN A 456 -30.74 -66.58 28.33
CA GLN A 456 -31.53 -67.73 28.78
C GLN A 456 -30.80 -69.06 28.62
N GLY A 457 -29.59 -69.08 28.03
CA GLY A 457 -28.83 -70.31 27.80
C GLY A 457 -29.46 -71.25 26.75
N ASN A 458 -30.45 -70.78 25.99
CA ASN A 458 -31.05 -71.54 24.90
C ASN A 458 -30.19 -71.36 23.64
N HIS A 459 -29.39 -72.38 23.32
CA HIS A 459 -28.55 -72.46 22.12
C HIS A 459 -29.23 -73.19 20.94
N GLU A 460 -30.54 -73.42 21.03
CA GLU A 460 -31.40 -73.92 19.96
C GLU A 460 -32.24 -72.76 19.42
#